data_AF-A0A7C5DT90-F1
#
_entry.id   AF-A0A7C5DT90-F1
#
_cell.length_a   1.000
_cell.length_b   1.000
_cell.length_c   1.000
_cell.angle_alpha   90.00
_cell.angle_beta   90.00
_cell.angle_gamma   90.00
#
_symmetry.space_group_name_H-M   'P 1'
#
loop_
_entity.id
_entity.type
_entity.pdbx_description
1 polymer ?
#
loop_
_entity_poly.entity_id
_entity_poly.type
_entity_poly.pdbx_seq_one_letter_code
_entity_poly.pdbx_strand_id
1 'polypeptide(L)'
;MQTTIYYSDEDQYLIDLVDQVARRERKSRSAVILSILEEYFERDKRLGEILVDMGVINTRQIEQGLAYQQESEEKRPLGEILVEQGLAPSAAVERALAVQSRFRKS
;
A
#
# COMPACT_ATOMS: atom_id res chain seq x y z
N MET A 1 -8.86 13.45 -5.24
CA MET A 1 -7.79 14.46 -5.04
C MET A 1 -7.12 14.67 -6.39
N GLN A 2 -6.94 15.91 -6.83
CA GLN A 2 -6.14 16.19 -8.04
C GLN A 2 -4.71 16.49 -7.57
N THR A 3 -3.74 15.70 -8.02
CA THR A 3 -2.31 15.95 -7.79
C THR A 3 -1.69 16.43 -9.09
N THR A 4 -1.18 17.66 -9.10
CA THR A 4 -0.40 18.18 -10.22
C THR A 4 1.04 17.74 -10.06
N ILE A 5 1.60 17.04 -11.05
CA ILE A 5 3.01 16.69 -11.08
C ILE A 5 3.68 17.64 -12.07
N TYR A 6 4.68 18.39 -11.59
CA TYR A 6 5.49 19.28 -12.39
C TYR A 6 6.69 18.51 -12.94
N TYR A 7 6.98 18.68 -14.22
CA TYR A 7 8.13 18.09 -14.90
C TYR A 7 8.91 19.21 -15.59
N SER A 8 10.22 19.05 -15.66
CA SER A 8 11.14 19.93 -16.38
C SER A 8 11.50 19.36 -17.75
N ASP A 9 12.22 20.13 -18.55
CA ASP A 9 12.76 19.65 -19.83
C ASP A 9 13.73 18.46 -19.64
N GLU A 10 14.38 18.35 -18.48
CA GLU A 10 15.27 17.23 -18.13
C GLU A 10 14.50 15.92 -17.94
N ASP A 11 13.22 15.99 -17.56
CA ASP A 11 12.36 14.83 -17.32
C ASP A 11 11.72 14.27 -18.59
N GLN A 12 11.91 14.92 -19.74
CA GLN A 12 11.25 14.57 -21.01
C GLN A 12 11.46 13.09 -21.39
N TYR A 13 12.66 12.56 -21.14
CA TYR A 13 12.98 11.16 -21.36
C TYR A 13 12.06 10.21 -20.56
N LEU A 14 11.79 10.53 -19.29
CA LEU A 14 10.91 9.72 -18.44
C LEU A 14 9.46 9.82 -18.91
N ILE A 15 9.01 10.99 -19.33
CA ILE A 15 7.65 11.18 -19.88
C ILE A 15 7.45 10.36 -21.15
N ASP A 16 8.45 10.34 -22.04
CA ASP A 16 8.39 9.53 -23.26
C ASP A 16 8.31 8.04 -22.95
N LEU A 17 9.06 7.55 -21.96
CA LEU A 17 8.98 6.16 -21.50
C LEU A 17 7.59 5.84 -20.94
N VAL A 18 7.04 6.71 -20.09
CA VAL A 18 5.68 6.53 -19.53
C VAL A 18 4.65 6.48 -20.65
N ASP A 19 4.75 7.34 -21.66
CA ASP A 19 3.82 7.34 -22.80
C ASP A 19 3.91 6.06 -23.65
N GLN A 20 5.11 5.52 -23.83
CA GLN A 20 5.28 4.23 -24.50
C GLN A 20 4.58 3.11 -23.73
N VAL A 21 4.77 3.05 -22.40
CA VAL A 21 4.09 2.08 -21.54
C VAL A 21 2.57 2.28 -21.58
N ALA A 22 2.10 3.53 -21.51
CA ALA A 22 0.67 3.87 -21.56
C ALA A 22 0.01 3.37 -22.84
N ARG A 23 0.65 3.56 -24.01
CA ARG A 23 0.18 3.03 -25.30
C ARG A 23 0.14 1.52 -25.32
N ARG A 24 1.21 0.85 -24.83
CA ARG A 24 1.31 -0.61 -24.79
C ARG A 24 0.21 -1.23 -23.93
N GLU A 25 -0.04 -0.64 -22.77
CA GLU A 25 -1.00 -1.16 -21.78
C GLU A 25 -2.42 -0.62 -21.96
N ARG A 26 -2.65 0.25 -22.95
CA ARG A 26 -3.93 0.96 -23.18
C ARG A 26 -4.43 1.66 -21.90
N LYS A 27 -3.51 2.29 -21.18
CA LYS A 27 -3.77 3.07 -19.96
C LYS A 27 -3.54 4.55 -20.21
N SER A 28 -4.10 5.40 -19.36
CA SER A 28 -3.72 6.82 -19.35
C SER A 28 -2.32 6.99 -18.77
N ARG A 29 -1.63 8.08 -19.14
CA ARG A 29 -0.34 8.45 -18.55
C ARG A 29 -0.41 8.49 -17.02
N SER A 30 -1.43 9.14 -16.48
CA SER A 30 -1.65 9.23 -15.02
C SER A 30 -1.79 7.86 -14.37
N ALA A 31 -2.48 6.90 -15.01
CA ALA A 31 -2.61 5.55 -14.47
C ALA A 31 -1.28 4.79 -14.44
N VAL A 32 -0.43 4.98 -15.46
CA VAL A 32 0.93 4.40 -15.48
C VAL A 32 1.79 5.01 -14.37
N ILE A 33 1.80 6.33 -14.25
CA ILE A 33 2.57 7.01 -13.19
C ILE A 33 2.11 6.56 -11.81
N LEU A 34 0.79 6.51 -11.58
CA LEU A 34 0.25 6.00 -10.32
C LEU A 34 0.68 4.56 -10.07
N SER A 35 0.65 3.68 -11.07
CA SER A 35 1.13 2.30 -10.88
C SER A 35 2.61 2.21 -10.54
N ILE A 36 3.46 3.07 -11.13
CA ILE A 36 4.89 3.12 -10.82
C ILE A 36 5.11 3.61 -9.38
N LEU A 37 4.38 4.64 -8.96
CA LEU A 37 4.45 5.15 -7.59
C LEU A 37 3.94 4.13 -6.58
N GLU A 38 2.79 3.51 -6.84
CA GLU A 38 2.23 2.45 -5.99
C GLU A 38 3.23 1.28 -5.89
N GLU A 39 3.85 0.87 -7.00
CA GLU A 39 4.86 -0.18 -6.99
C GLU A 39 6.13 0.23 -6.21
N TYR A 40 6.60 1.46 -6.37
CA TYR A 40 7.78 1.95 -5.66
C TYR A 40 7.57 2.01 -4.14
N PHE A 41 6.40 2.49 -3.70
CA PHE A 41 6.12 2.64 -2.27
C PHE A 41 5.61 1.37 -1.63
N GLU A 42 4.77 0.56 -2.29
CA GLU A 42 3.98 -0.48 -1.62
C GLU A 42 4.45 -1.91 -1.90
N ARG A 43 5.42 -2.09 -2.80
CA ARG A 43 5.98 -3.41 -3.09
C ARG A 43 6.56 -4.05 -1.82
N ASP A 44 6.23 -5.32 -1.62
CA ASP A 44 6.67 -6.19 -0.51
C ASP A 44 6.25 -5.76 0.91
N LYS A 45 5.51 -4.65 1.07
CA LYS A 45 5.04 -4.22 2.38
C LYS A 45 4.09 -5.22 3.03
N ARG A 46 4.28 -5.41 4.33
CA ARG A 46 3.38 -6.16 5.21
C ARG A 46 2.18 -5.31 5.59
N LEU A 47 1.11 -5.97 6.03
CA LEU A 47 -0.13 -5.32 6.44
C LEU A 47 0.13 -4.22 7.49
N GLY A 48 1.01 -4.51 8.45
CA GLY A 48 1.34 -3.56 9.51
C GLY A 48 2.06 -2.30 9.02
N GLU A 49 2.98 -2.44 8.05
CA GLU A 49 3.70 -1.30 7.46
C GLU A 49 2.74 -0.37 6.71
N ILE A 50 1.85 -0.95 5.90
CA ILE A 50 0.84 -0.20 5.15
C ILE A 50 -0.09 0.57 6.11
N LEU A 51 -0.54 -0.07 7.20
CA LEU A 51 -1.40 0.59 8.18
C LEU A 51 -0.71 1.75 8.93
N VAL A 52 0.61 1.64 9.13
CA VAL A 52 1.42 2.72 9.71
C VAL A 52 1.58 3.88 8.72
N ASP A 53 1.85 3.59 7.44
CA ASP A 53 1.96 4.62 6.40
C ASP A 53 0.64 5.34 6.14
N MET A 54 -0.49 4.65 6.31
CA MET A 54 -1.82 5.26 6.29
C MET A 54 -2.11 6.15 7.51
N GLY A 55 -1.23 6.18 8.51
CA GLY A 55 -1.39 6.97 9.75
C GLY A 55 -2.52 6.47 10.64
N VAL A 56 -3.00 5.23 10.45
CA VAL A 56 -4.13 4.68 11.19
C VAL A 56 -3.67 4.16 12.55
N ILE A 57 -2.48 3.58 12.60
CA ILE A 57 -1.83 3.05 13.79
C ILE A 57 -0.33 3.37 13.75
N ASN A 58 0.35 3.21 14.89
CA ASN A 58 1.79 3.33 14.98
C ASN A 58 2.47 1.97 15.18
N THR A 59 3.81 1.95 15.10
CA THR A 59 4.63 0.74 15.25
C THR A 59 4.38 0.01 16.57
N ARG A 60 4.17 0.74 17.69
CA ARG A 60 3.92 0.12 19.00
C ARG A 60 2.59 -0.64 19.03
N GLN A 61 1.56 -0.12 18.37
CA GLN A 61 0.27 -0.80 18.25
C GLN A 61 0.36 -2.06 17.37
N ILE A 62 1.21 -2.03 16.34
CA ILE A 62 1.54 -3.23 15.56
C ILE A 62 2.24 -4.28 16.40
N GLU A 63 3.24 -3.88 17.19
CA GLU A 63 3.94 -4.79 18.09
C GLU A 63 2.99 -5.43 19.12
N GLN A 64 2.04 -4.65 19.66
CA GLN A 64 0.98 -5.17 20.54
C GLN A 64 0.12 -6.22 19.85
N GLY A 65 -0.35 -5.95 18.63
CA GLY A 65 -1.15 -6.91 17.86
C GLY A 65 -0.37 -8.19 17.51
N LEU A 66 0.92 -8.06 17.18
CA LEU A 66 1.80 -9.20 16.91
C LEU A 66 2.10 -10.03 18.17
N ALA A 67 2.31 -9.39 19.32
CA ALA A 67 2.50 -10.09 20.60
C ALA A 67 1.25 -10.92 20.93
N TYR A 68 0.07 -10.32 20.81
CA TYR A 68 -1.20 -11.04 21.00
C TYR A 68 -1.37 -12.20 20.01
N GLN A 69 -0.98 -12.01 18.75
CA GLN A 69 -1.02 -13.06 17.72
C GLN A 69 -0.10 -14.25 18.07
N GLN A 70 1.07 -13.98 18.65
CA GLN A 70 2.03 -15.02 19.05
C GLN A 70 1.58 -15.79 20.31
N GLU A 71 0.92 -15.11 21.24
CA GLU A 71 0.40 -15.71 22.48
C GLU A 71 -0.91 -16.48 22.28
N SER A 72 -1.67 -16.15 21.23
CA SER A 72 -2.93 -16.83 20.89
C SER A 72 -2.69 -18.28 20.46
N GLU A 73 -3.37 -19.24 21.11
CA GLU A 73 -3.36 -20.66 20.72
C GLU A 73 -3.92 -20.88 19.30
N GLU A 74 -4.84 -20.02 18.87
CA GLU A 74 -5.41 -20.03 17.53
C GLU A 74 -4.58 -19.17 16.57
N LYS A 75 -4.33 -19.67 15.36
CA LYS A 75 -3.66 -18.94 14.28
C LYS A 75 -4.59 -17.90 13.65
N ARG A 76 -4.79 -16.80 14.34
CA ARG A 76 -5.65 -15.69 13.90
C ARG A 76 -4.86 -14.70 13.04
N PRO A 77 -5.43 -14.12 11.97
CA PRO A 77 -4.73 -13.13 11.17
C PRO A 77 -4.60 -11.80 11.92
N LEU A 78 -3.45 -11.13 11.74
CA LEU A 78 -3.16 -9.86 12.41
C LEU A 78 -4.26 -8.81 12.19
N GLY A 79 -4.83 -8.75 10.99
CA GLY A 79 -5.90 -7.80 10.66
C GLY A 79 -7.13 -7.94 11.56
N GLU A 80 -7.57 -9.16 11.87
CA GLU A 80 -8.70 -9.40 12.77
C GLU A 80 -8.37 -8.99 14.20
N ILE A 81 -7.17 -9.35 14.68
CA ILE A 81 -6.68 -8.98 16.01
C ILE A 81 -6.69 -7.46 16.18
N LEU A 82 -6.17 -6.71 15.21
CA LEU A 82 -6.12 -5.25 15.28
C LEU A 82 -7.51 -4.61 15.34
N VAL A 83 -8.51 -5.20 14.68
CA VAL A 83 -9.90 -4.71 14.71
C VAL A 83 -10.55 -5.01 16.07
N GLU A 84 -10.43 -6.24 16.56
CA GLU A 84 -11.04 -6.65 17.82
C GLU A 84 -10.45 -5.95 19.04
N GLN A 85 -9.14 -5.68 19.02
CA GLN A 85 -8.47 -4.90 20.07
C GLN A 85 -8.76 -3.40 19.95
N GLY A 86 -9.56 -2.97 18.96
CA GLY A 86 -9.90 -1.57 18.73
C GLY A 86 -8.72 -0.71 18.27
N LEU A 87 -7.62 -1.34 17.83
CA LEU A 87 -6.40 -0.66 17.40
C LEU A 87 -6.56 -0.04 16.01
N ALA A 88 -7.29 -0.71 15.10
CA ALA A 88 -7.54 -0.22 13.75
C ALA A 88 -9.02 -0.43 13.33
N PRO A 89 -9.65 0.50 12.60
CA PRO A 89 -10.97 0.28 12.01
C PRO A 89 -10.95 -0.82 10.93
N SER A 90 -12.02 -1.64 10.84
CA SER A 90 -12.15 -2.69 9.78
C SER A 90 -11.91 -2.12 8.38
N ALA A 91 -12.52 -0.97 8.08
CA ALA A 91 -12.36 -0.31 6.78
C ALA A 91 -10.90 0.09 6.47
N ALA A 92 -10.07 0.36 7.48
CA ALA A 92 -8.65 0.64 7.27
C ALA A 92 -7.87 -0.65 6.97
N VAL A 93 -8.16 -1.73 7.71
CA VAL A 93 -7.56 -3.04 7.48
C VAL A 93 -7.92 -3.58 6.09
N GLU A 94 -9.18 -3.46 5.68
CA GLU A 94 -9.64 -3.84 4.33
C GLU A 94 -8.90 -3.06 3.23
N ARG A 95 -8.73 -1.75 3.39
CA ARG A 95 -7.94 -0.94 2.44
C ARG A 95 -6.48 -1.38 2.39
N ALA A 96 -5.85 -1.61 3.54
CA ALA A 96 -4.45 -2.04 3.58
C ALA A 96 -4.25 -3.45 2.98
N LEU A 97 -5.19 -4.37 3.19
CA LEU A 97 -5.19 -5.68 2.53
C LEU A 97 -5.39 -5.59 1.01
N ALA A 98 -6.22 -4.65 0.54
CA ALA A 98 -6.38 -4.38 -0.89
C ALA A 98 -5.07 -3.87 -1.51
N VAL A 99 -4.32 -3.02 -0.81
CA VAL A 99 -2.98 -2.58 -1.26
C VAL A 99 -2.00 -3.75 -1.25
N GLN A 100 -1.90 -4.49 -0.14
CA GLN A 100 -1.00 -5.62 -0.01
C GLN A 100 -1.21 -6.68 -1.11
N SER A 101 -2.46 -7.04 -1.41
CA SER A 101 -2.78 -8.10 -2.37
C SER A 101 -2.44 -7.72 -3.82
N ARG A 102 -2.36 -6.43 -4.16
CA ARG A 102 -1.96 -5.97 -5.51
C ARG A 102 -0.51 -6.31 -5.82
N PHE A 103 0.37 -6.25 -4.83
CA PHE A 103 1.82 -6.44 -5.00
C PHE A 103 2.32 -7.79 -4.50
N ARG A 104 1.57 -8.45 -3.61
CA ARG A 104 1.84 -9.81 -3.13
C ARG A 104 1.31 -10.86 -4.11
N LYS A 105 1.79 -10.87 -5.35
CA LYS A 105 1.65 -12.05 -6.23
C LYS A 105 2.81 -13.01 -5.95
N SER A 106 2.41 -14.24 -5.62
CA SER A 106 3.25 -15.42 -5.37
C SER A 106 4.21 -15.74 -6.51
#